data_AF-A0A7G2F3Y5-F1
#
_entry.id   AF-A0A7G2F3Y5-F1
#
_cell.length_a   1.000
_cell.length_b   1.000
_cell.length_c   1.000
_cell.angle_alpha   90.00
_cell.angle_beta   90.00
_cell.angle_gamma   90.00
#
_symmetry.space_group_name_H-M   'P 1'
#
loop_
_entity.id
_entity.type
_entity.pdbx_description
1 polymer ?
#
loop_
_entity_poly.entity_id
_entity_poly.type
_entity_poly.pdbx_seq_one_letter_code
_entity_poly.pdbx_strand_id
1 'polypeptide(L)'
;MEYDIHTILDLATLGTTLWVIFMIRFKLRASYMEDKDNFPLYYVLAPCVALAVFIHPSTSHNIINRISWALCVYLEAVSVLPQLRVMQNTKIVEPFTAHYVFALGVARFLSCAHWVLQVVDTRGRLLVALGYGLWPSMVLISEIVQTFILADFCYYYVKSVFGGQLVLRLPSGVV
;
A
#
# COMPACT_ATOMS: atom_id res chain seq x y z
N MET A 1 20.29 15.42 12.43
CA MET A 1 20.63 14.96 11.07
C MET A 1 19.75 13.83 10.57
N GLU A 2 19.44 12.77 11.34
CA GLU A 2 18.42 11.78 10.91
C GLU A 2 17.03 12.40 10.73
N TYR A 3 16.61 13.32 11.60
CA TYR A 3 15.34 14.04 11.46
C TYR A 3 15.22 14.89 10.17
N ASP A 4 16.35 15.38 9.63
CA ASP A 4 16.34 16.19 8.41
C ASP A 4 16.05 15.34 7.17
N ILE A 5 16.61 14.13 7.09
CA ILE A 5 16.44 13.28 5.91
C ILE A 5 15.01 12.78 5.79
N HIS A 6 14.37 12.40 6.90
CA HIS A 6 12.97 11.96 6.89
C HIS A 6 12.03 13.07 6.43
N THR A 7 12.22 14.28 6.94
CA THR A 7 11.41 15.45 6.56
C THR A 7 11.55 15.76 5.07
N ILE A 8 12.78 15.70 4.53
CA ILE A 8 13.05 15.93 3.11
C ILE A 8 12.40 14.83 2.25
N LEU A 9 12.52 13.57 2.66
CA LEU A 9 11.93 12.44 1.94
C LEU A 9 10.39 12.52 1.93
N ASP A 10 9.77 12.84 3.07
CA ASP A 10 8.32 13.00 3.18
C ASP A 10 7.81 14.18 2.33
N LEU A 11 8.54 15.29 2.30
CA LEU A 11 8.18 16.43 1.45
C LEU A 11 8.33 16.09 -0.04
N ALA A 12 9.38 15.34 -0.41
CA ALA A 12 9.59 14.90 -1.78
C ALA A 12 8.51 13.92 -2.25
N THR A 13 8.11 12.96 -1.39
CA THR A 13 7.02 12.02 -1.71
C THR A 13 5.68 12.73 -1.81
N LEU A 14 5.39 13.69 -0.94
CA LEU A 14 4.19 14.53 -1.04
C LEU A 14 4.17 15.35 -2.34
N GLY A 15 5.27 16.04 -2.66
CA GLY A 15 5.38 16.87 -3.85
C GLY A 15 5.20 16.07 -5.14
N THR A 16 5.84 14.91 -5.24
CA THR A 16 5.69 14.01 -6.40
C THR A 16 4.30 13.41 -6.49
N THR A 17 3.66 13.05 -5.38
CA THR A 17 2.28 12.57 -5.35
C THR A 17 1.29 13.63 -5.84
N LEU A 18 1.41 14.87 -5.36
CA LEU A 18 0.59 15.99 -5.82
C LEU A 18 0.77 16.27 -7.31
N TRP A 19 2.01 16.17 -7.81
CA TRP A 19 2.30 16.31 -9.23
C TRP A 19 1.63 15.23 -10.08
N VAL A 20 1.69 13.96 -9.65
CA VAL A 20 1.02 12.85 -10.34
C VAL A 20 -0.49 13.06 -10.37
N ILE A 21 -1.09 13.46 -9.24
CA ILE A 21 -2.54 13.77 -9.18
C ILE A 21 -2.88 14.90 -10.15
N PHE A 22 -2.10 15.98 -10.18
CA PHE A 22 -2.31 17.09 -11.11
C PHE A 22 -2.23 16.63 -12.57
N MET A 23 -1.24 15.79 -12.90
CA MET A 23 -1.08 15.23 -14.24
C MET A 23 -2.30 14.42 -14.67
N ILE A 24 -2.78 13.49 -13.83
CA ILE A 24 -3.93 12.63 -14.14
C ILE A 24 -5.21 13.46 -14.28
N ARG A 25 -5.44 14.43 -13.38
CA ARG A 25 -6.71 15.18 -13.31
C ARG A 25 -6.84 16.27 -14.37
N PHE A 26 -5.72 16.89 -14.78
CA PHE A 26 -5.76 18.07 -15.65
C PHE A 26 -5.04 17.85 -16.96
N LYS A 27 -3.72 17.57 -16.95
CA LYS A 27 -2.91 17.56 -18.17
C LYS A 27 -3.15 16.33 -19.06
N LEU A 28 -3.26 15.15 -18.45
CA LEU A 28 -3.40 13.85 -19.10
C LEU A 28 -4.81 13.27 -18.94
N ARG A 29 -5.80 14.13 -18.65
CA ARG A 29 -7.19 13.71 -18.45
C ARG A 29 -7.75 12.96 -19.68
N ALA A 30 -7.35 13.37 -20.89
CA ALA A 30 -7.83 12.75 -22.13
C ALA A 30 -7.38 11.28 -22.31
N SER A 31 -6.28 10.87 -21.68
CA SER A 31 -5.80 9.48 -21.70
C SER A 31 -6.29 8.65 -20.51
N TYR A 32 -7.03 9.24 -19.58
CA TYR A 32 -7.53 8.54 -18.40
C TYR A 32 -8.76 7.67 -18.76
N MET A 33 -8.69 6.39 -18.42
CA MET A 33 -9.74 5.40 -18.72
C MET A 33 -10.75 5.32 -17.56
N GLU A 34 -11.67 6.29 -17.50
CA GLU A 34 -12.68 6.38 -16.44
C GLU A 34 -13.61 5.16 -16.39
N ASP A 35 -13.88 4.51 -17.53
CA ASP A 35 -14.70 3.29 -17.61
C ASP A 35 -14.05 2.08 -16.92
N LYS A 36 -12.71 2.07 -16.84
CA LYS A 36 -11.92 0.99 -16.22
C LYS A 36 -11.68 1.23 -14.73
N ASP A 37 -11.68 2.48 -14.28
CA ASP A 37 -11.47 2.88 -12.89
C ASP A 37 -12.79 3.02 -12.13
N ASN A 38 -13.50 1.89 -12.02
CA ASN A 38 -14.83 1.81 -11.44
C ASN A 38 -14.85 1.23 -10.02
N PHE A 39 -13.70 1.22 -9.33
CA PHE A 39 -13.61 0.70 -7.97
C PHE A 39 -14.27 1.68 -6.98
N PRO A 40 -15.32 1.30 -6.25
CA PRO A 40 -15.98 2.23 -5.35
C PRO A 40 -15.13 2.50 -4.10
N LEU A 41 -14.60 3.73 -3.98
CA LEU A 41 -13.65 4.12 -2.94
C LEU A 41 -14.19 3.97 -1.51
N TYR A 42 -15.52 4.00 -1.32
CA TYR A 42 -16.12 3.81 0.01
C TYR A 42 -15.86 2.41 0.59
N TYR A 43 -15.66 1.38 -0.25
CA TYR A 43 -15.28 0.04 0.22
C TYR A 43 -13.89 0.00 0.85
N VAL A 44 -13.02 0.94 0.49
CA VAL A 44 -11.70 1.10 1.11
C VAL A 44 -11.78 2.06 2.30
N LEU A 45 -12.35 3.25 2.10
CA LEU A 45 -12.30 4.31 3.10
C LEU A 45 -13.12 3.99 4.36
N ALA A 46 -14.34 3.47 4.21
CA ALA A 46 -15.23 3.22 5.34
C ALA A 46 -14.65 2.23 6.38
N PRO A 47 -14.14 1.03 6.00
CA PRO A 47 -13.54 0.13 6.97
C PRO A 47 -12.26 0.69 7.59
N CYS A 48 -11.42 1.40 6.82
CA CYS A 48 -10.21 2.02 7.36
C CYS A 48 -10.52 3.10 8.40
N VAL A 49 -11.52 3.96 8.15
CA VAL A 49 -11.96 4.97 9.11
C VAL A 49 -12.56 4.33 10.36
N ALA A 50 -13.43 3.32 10.19
CA ALA A 50 -14.01 2.60 11.33
C ALA A 50 -12.91 1.97 12.20
N LEU A 51 -11.98 1.23 11.60
CA LEU A 51 -10.84 0.64 12.30
C LEU A 51 -9.96 1.69 12.96
N ALA A 52 -9.70 2.83 12.33
CA ALA A 52 -8.89 3.91 12.90
C ALA A 52 -9.53 4.57 14.12
N VAL A 53 -10.87 4.62 14.18
CA VAL A 53 -11.58 5.15 15.36
C VAL A 53 -11.56 4.15 16.52
N PHE A 54 -11.69 2.85 16.26
CA PHE A 54 -11.72 1.84 17.32
C PHE A 54 -10.34 1.36 17.77
N ILE A 55 -9.39 1.25 16.84
CA ILE A 55 -8.06 0.72 17.08
C ILE A 55 -7.02 1.72 16.57
N HIS A 56 -6.56 2.55 17.49
CA HIS A 56 -5.52 3.54 17.26
C HIS A 56 -4.45 3.47 18.36
N PRO A 57 -3.25 3.99 18.11
CA PRO A 57 -2.15 3.98 19.09
C PRO A 57 -2.54 4.69 20.38
N SER A 58 -1.92 4.30 21.51
CA SER A 58 -2.10 4.95 22.82
C SER A 58 -0.93 5.88 23.18
N THR A 59 -0.48 6.70 22.22
CA THR A 59 0.61 7.65 22.44
C THR A 59 0.13 8.95 23.12
N SER A 60 1.07 9.76 23.62
CA SER A 60 0.80 11.04 24.31
C SER A 60 0.27 12.16 23.38
N HIS A 61 0.13 11.90 22.09
CA HIS A 61 -0.32 12.90 21.13
C HIS A 61 -1.83 13.13 21.21
N ASN A 62 -2.28 14.25 20.62
CA ASN A 62 -3.71 14.55 20.45
C ASN A 62 -4.46 13.39 19.79
N ILE A 63 -5.70 13.17 20.21
CA ILE A 63 -6.54 12.07 19.70
C ILE A 63 -6.70 12.09 18.18
N ILE A 64 -6.82 13.29 17.59
CA ILE A 64 -6.91 13.46 16.14
C ILE A 64 -5.65 12.91 15.45
N ASN A 65 -4.46 13.24 15.95
CA ASN A 65 -3.21 12.75 15.36
C ASN A 65 -3.07 11.23 15.49
N ARG A 66 -3.57 10.66 16.59
CA ARG A 66 -3.56 9.21 16.82
C ARG A 66 -4.47 8.48 15.84
N ILE A 67 -5.69 8.97 15.64
CA ILE A 67 -6.65 8.40 14.68
C ILE A 67 -6.13 8.62 13.25
N SER A 68 -5.62 9.81 12.91
CA SER A 68 -5.03 10.07 11.60
C SER A 68 -3.85 9.14 11.31
N TRP A 69 -2.99 8.88 12.28
CA TRP A 69 -1.90 7.91 12.11
C TRP A 69 -2.43 6.49 11.85
N ALA A 70 -3.42 6.04 12.63
CA ALA A 70 -4.07 4.76 12.40
C ALA A 70 -4.72 4.66 11.02
N LEU A 71 -5.42 5.73 10.60
CA LEU A 71 -6.04 5.83 9.29
C LEU A 71 -5.01 5.73 8.17
N CYS A 72 -3.87 6.40 8.29
CA CYS A 72 -2.78 6.30 7.30
C CYS A 72 -2.29 4.86 7.14
N VAL A 73 -2.02 4.16 8.25
CA VAL A 73 -1.56 2.76 8.23
C VAL A 73 -2.60 1.84 7.56
N TYR A 74 -3.88 1.98 7.93
CA TYR A 74 -4.93 1.15 7.34
C TYR A 74 -5.18 1.47 5.87
N LEU A 75 -5.21 2.74 5.48
CA LEU A 75 -5.38 3.13 4.08
C LEU A 75 -4.21 2.68 3.23
N GLU A 76 -2.98 2.81 3.73
CA GLU A 76 -1.77 2.39 3.01
C GLU A 76 -1.83 0.90 2.65
N ALA A 77 -2.31 0.05 3.56
CA ALA A 77 -2.42 -1.39 3.34
C ALA A 77 -3.33 -1.78 2.16
N VAL A 78 -4.37 -1.00 1.87
CA VAL A 78 -5.41 -1.36 0.88
C VAL A 78 -5.54 -0.37 -0.29
N SER A 79 -4.87 0.77 -0.24
CA SER A 79 -4.91 1.83 -1.26
C SER A 79 -4.47 1.40 -2.66
N VAL A 80 -3.77 0.27 -2.77
CA VAL A 80 -3.33 -0.30 -4.06
C VAL A 80 -4.46 -1.03 -4.80
N LEU A 81 -5.56 -1.37 -4.12
CA LEU A 81 -6.67 -2.15 -4.70
C LEU A 81 -7.30 -1.52 -5.95
N PRO A 82 -7.64 -0.21 -5.98
CA PRO A 82 -8.20 0.41 -7.19
C PRO A 82 -7.25 0.29 -8.39
N GLN A 83 -5.95 0.48 -8.17
CA GLN A 83 -4.94 0.36 -9.23
C GLN A 83 -4.86 -1.06 -9.79
N LEU A 84 -4.84 -2.08 -8.92
CA LEU A 84 -4.87 -3.48 -9.34
C LEU A 84 -6.15 -3.80 -10.11
N ARG A 85 -7.30 -3.27 -9.67
CA ARG A 85 -8.58 -3.46 -10.35
C ARG A 85 -8.59 -2.89 -11.76
N VAL A 86 -8.03 -1.69 -11.96
CA VAL A 86 -7.87 -1.09 -13.29
C VAL A 86 -7.01 -1.98 -14.19
N MET A 87 -5.90 -2.50 -13.67
CA MET A 87 -5.00 -3.37 -14.43
C MET A 87 -5.69 -4.67 -14.87
N GLN A 88 -6.54 -5.24 -14.02
CA GLN A 88 -7.37 -6.39 -14.36
C GLN A 88 -8.43 -6.07 -15.41
N ASN A 89 -9.09 -4.92 -15.29
CA ASN A 89 -10.12 -4.47 -16.22
C ASN A 89 -9.54 -4.15 -17.62
N THR A 90 -8.29 -3.71 -17.69
CA THR A 90 -7.56 -3.43 -18.94
C THR A 90 -6.99 -4.69 -19.58
N LYS A 91 -6.71 -5.75 -18.80
CA LYS A 91 -6.14 -7.06 -19.19
C LYS A 91 -4.71 -7.02 -19.75
N ILE A 92 -4.32 -5.93 -20.40
CA ILE A 92 -3.01 -5.69 -20.97
C ILE A 92 -2.36 -4.59 -20.14
N VAL A 93 -1.32 -4.94 -19.39
CA VAL A 93 -0.60 -4.00 -18.54
C VAL A 93 0.65 -3.52 -19.27
N GLU A 94 0.84 -2.19 -19.33
CA GLU A 94 2.05 -1.60 -19.89
C GLU A 94 3.29 -1.98 -19.08
N PRO A 95 4.45 -2.22 -19.73
CA PRO A 95 5.64 -2.69 -19.04
C PRO A 95 6.10 -1.76 -17.91
N PHE A 96 6.10 -0.43 -18.14
CA PHE A 96 6.51 0.54 -17.13
C PHE A 96 5.62 0.52 -15.88
N THR A 97 4.30 0.43 -16.06
CA THR A 97 3.37 0.26 -14.94
C THR A 97 3.61 -1.05 -14.22
N ALA A 98 3.88 -2.13 -14.95
CA ALA A 98 4.15 -3.43 -14.36
C ALA A 98 5.43 -3.42 -13.50
N HIS A 99 6.52 -2.81 -13.99
CA HIS A 99 7.76 -2.61 -13.24
C HIS A 99 7.54 -1.77 -11.98
N TYR A 100 6.76 -0.69 -12.08
CA TYR A 100 6.43 0.16 -10.93
C TYR A 100 5.68 -0.61 -9.84
N VAL A 101 4.60 -1.33 -10.20
CA VAL A 101 3.81 -2.10 -9.22
C VAL A 101 4.62 -3.26 -8.63
N PHE A 102 5.50 -3.89 -9.42
CA PHE A 102 6.41 -4.91 -8.91
C PHE A 102 7.42 -4.34 -7.91
N ALA A 103 8.05 -3.21 -8.22
CA ALA A 103 8.97 -2.53 -7.30
C ALA A 103 8.27 -2.11 -6.01
N LEU A 104 7.03 -1.63 -6.10
CA LEU A 104 6.17 -1.38 -4.94
C LEU A 104 5.97 -2.66 -4.12
N GLY A 105 5.62 -3.78 -4.77
CA GLY A 105 5.48 -5.08 -4.12
C GLY A 105 6.73 -5.54 -3.37
N VAL A 106 7.91 -5.40 -3.99
CA VAL A 106 9.20 -5.71 -3.35
C VAL A 106 9.45 -4.81 -2.14
N ALA A 107 9.20 -3.50 -2.25
CA ALA A 107 9.34 -2.58 -1.13
C ALA A 107 8.46 -2.98 0.06
N ARG A 108 7.21 -3.39 -0.20
CA ARG A 108 6.27 -3.84 0.85
C ARG A 108 6.69 -5.15 1.49
N PHE A 109 7.18 -6.10 0.69
CA PHE A 109 7.75 -7.33 1.23
C PHE A 109 8.94 -7.06 2.18
N LEU A 110 9.83 -6.13 1.81
CA LEU A 110 10.96 -5.74 2.67
C LEU A 110 10.48 -5.04 3.96
N SER A 111 9.46 -4.18 3.90
CA SER A 111 8.85 -3.59 5.10
C SER A 111 8.26 -4.65 6.03
N CYS A 112 7.50 -5.60 5.48
CA CYS A 112 6.96 -6.72 6.25
C CYS A 112 8.09 -7.56 6.88
N ALA A 113 9.15 -7.87 6.12
CA ALA A 113 10.30 -8.61 6.63
C ALA A 113 11.03 -7.86 7.75
N HIS A 114 11.19 -6.54 7.62
CA HIS A 114 11.78 -5.68 8.65
C HIS A 114 11.00 -5.78 9.97
N TRP A 115 9.66 -5.67 9.91
CA TRP A 115 8.80 -5.82 11.08
C TRP A 115 8.90 -7.21 11.72
N VAL A 116 8.95 -8.28 10.91
CA VAL A 116 9.13 -9.65 11.41
C VAL A 116 10.49 -9.81 12.10
N LEU A 117 11.57 -9.30 11.51
CA LEU A 117 12.90 -9.31 12.13
C LEU A 117 12.90 -8.55 13.46
N GLN A 118 12.21 -7.40 13.53
CA GLN A 118 12.09 -6.65 14.77
C GLN A 118 11.37 -7.45 15.87
N VAL A 119 10.35 -8.24 15.52
CA VAL A 119 9.69 -9.16 16.49
C VAL A 119 10.69 -10.20 17.02
N VAL A 120 11.49 -10.80 16.13
CA VAL A 120 12.45 -11.86 16.47
C VAL A 120 13.61 -11.31 17.32
N ASP A 121 14.23 -10.21 16.89
CA ASP A 121 15.40 -9.61 17.55
C ASP A 121 15.07 -9.07 18.94
N THR A 122 13.82 -8.62 19.15
CA THR A 122 13.37 -8.14 20.46
C THR A 122 13.14 -9.29 21.47
N ARG A 123 13.45 -10.55 21.12
CA ARG A 123 13.33 -11.75 21.99
C ARG A 123 11.96 -11.87 22.67
N GLY A 124 10.89 -11.53 21.95
CA GLY A 124 9.52 -11.58 22.45
C GLY A 124 9.09 -10.41 23.34
N ARG A 125 9.94 -9.41 23.63
CA ARG A 125 9.47 -8.17 24.31
C ARG A 125 8.46 -7.40 23.44
N LEU A 126 8.63 -7.44 22.11
CA LEU A 126 7.65 -6.92 21.16
C LEU A 126 6.36 -7.76 21.17
N LEU A 127 6.44 -9.09 21.35
CA LEU A 127 5.27 -9.97 21.54
C LEU A 127 4.50 -9.67 22.84
N VAL A 128 5.21 -9.33 23.91
CA VAL A 128 4.59 -8.86 25.16
C VAL A 128 3.96 -7.48 24.97
N ALA A 129 4.63 -6.56 24.25
CA ALA A 129 4.07 -5.25 23.91
C ALA A 129 2.88 -5.33 22.93
N LEU A 130 2.88 -6.31 22.02
CA LEU A 130 1.74 -6.70 21.17
C LEU A 130 0.56 -7.20 22.02
N GLY A 131 0.82 -7.71 23.22
CA GLY A 131 -0.18 -8.04 24.23
C GLY A 131 -0.74 -6.82 24.99
N TYR A 132 -0.02 -5.69 25.02
CA TYR A 132 -0.48 -4.43 25.61
C TYR A 132 -1.21 -3.58 24.56
N GLY A 133 -2.43 -3.99 24.25
CA GLY A 133 -3.34 -3.30 23.33
C GLY A 133 -3.26 -3.79 21.89
N LEU A 134 -4.32 -3.53 21.12
CA LEU A 134 -4.50 -4.10 19.77
C LEU A 134 -3.62 -3.43 18.70
N TRP A 135 -3.09 -2.23 18.98
CA TRP A 135 -2.45 -1.39 17.97
C TRP A 135 -1.19 -2.02 17.31
N PRO A 136 -0.18 -2.50 18.05
CA PRO A 136 1.02 -3.05 17.40
C PRO A 136 0.69 -4.29 16.55
N SER A 137 -0.33 -5.07 16.95
CA SER A 137 -0.77 -6.25 16.21
C SER A 137 -1.44 -5.84 14.90
N MET A 138 -2.22 -4.76 14.92
CA MET A 138 -2.83 -4.21 13.73
C MET A 138 -1.81 -3.68 12.72
N VAL A 139 -0.68 -3.10 13.15
CA VAL A 139 0.40 -2.69 12.25
C VAL A 139 0.97 -3.88 11.48
N LEU A 140 1.27 -4.98 12.17
CA LEU A 140 1.76 -6.21 11.51
C LEU A 140 0.73 -6.80 10.55
N ILE A 141 -0.55 -6.83 10.96
CA ILE A 141 -1.64 -7.31 10.12
C ILE A 141 -1.75 -6.44 8.86
N SER A 142 -1.63 -5.12 8.97
CA SER A 142 -1.64 -4.21 7.82
C SER A 142 -0.52 -4.48 6.82
N GLU A 143 0.71 -4.72 7.30
CA GLU A 143 1.86 -5.09 6.45
C GLU A 143 1.64 -6.43 5.73
N ILE A 144 1.08 -7.42 6.44
CA ILE A 144 0.75 -8.73 5.86
C ILE A 144 -0.35 -8.59 4.80
N VAL A 145 -1.41 -7.85 5.09
CA VAL A 145 -2.52 -7.60 4.15
C VAL A 145 -2.00 -6.96 2.87
N GLN A 146 -1.17 -5.92 2.99
CA GLN A 146 -0.59 -5.24 1.83
C GLN A 146 0.29 -6.18 0.99
N THR A 147 1.13 -6.97 1.65
CA THR A 147 2.01 -7.94 1.00
C THR A 147 1.21 -9.01 0.26
N PHE A 148 0.13 -9.51 0.87
CA PHE A 148 -0.71 -10.54 0.27
C PHE A 148 -1.49 -10.03 -0.94
N ILE A 149 -2.05 -8.82 -0.88
CA ILE A 149 -2.73 -8.18 -2.01
C ILE A 149 -1.79 -8.04 -3.22
N LEU A 150 -0.52 -7.70 -2.99
CA LEU A 150 0.48 -7.54 -4.05
C LEU A 150 1.11 -8.86 -4.50
N ALA A 151 1.00 -9.94 -3.72
CA ALA A 151 1.67 -11.20 -4.00
C ALA A 151 1.21 -11.83 -5.31
N ASP A 152 -0.10 -11.80 -5.60
CA ASP A 152 -0.65 -12.37 -6.84
C ASP A 152 -0.11 -11.63 -8.07
N PHE A 153 -0.10 -10.30 -8.02
CA PHE A 153 0.48 -9.47 -9.08
C PHE A 153 1.97 -9.79 -9.28
N CYS A 154 2.75 -9.84 -8.20
CA CYS A 154 4.17 -10.14 -8.26
C CYS A 154 4.45 -11.53 -8.86
N TYR A 155 3.63 -12.52 -8.53
CA TYR A 155 3.73 -13.87 -9.11
C TYR A 155 3.53 -13.86 -10.63
N TYR A 156 2.45 -13.22 -11.12
CA TYR A 156 2.19 -13.13 -12.56
C TYR A 156 3.24 -12.28 -13.30
N TYR A 157 3.73 -11.21 -12.68
CA TYR A 157 4.82 -10.42 -13.22
C TYR A 157 6.08 -11.26 -13.43
N VAL A 158 6.54 -11.99 -12.40
CA VAL A 158 7.72 -12.85 -12.48
C VAL A 158 7.52 -13.92 -13.56
N LYS A 159 6.35 -14.55 -13.61
CA LYS A 159 6.01 -15.54 -14.64
C LYS A 159 6.07 -14.96 -16.06
N SER A 160 5.59 -13.73 -16.26
CA SER A 160 5.63 -13.05 -17.57
C SER A 160 7.06 -12.75 -18.01
N VAL A 161 7.91 -12.28 -17.09
CA VAL A 161 9.32 -11.98 -17.36
C VAL A 161 10.10 -13.23 -17.75
N PHE A 162 9.96 -14.32 -16.99
CA PHE A 162 10.61 -15.60 -17.34
C PHE A 162 10.03 -16.25 -18.60
N GLY A 163 8.76 -16.00 -18.92
CA GLY A 163 8.13 -16.42 -20.16
C GLY A 163 8.51 -15.59 -21.39
N GLY A 164 9.35 -14.56 -21.24
CA GLY A 164 9.76 -13.68 -22.35
C GLY A 164 8.65 -12.79 -22.90
N GLN A 165 7.53 -12.65 -22.17
CA GLN A 165 6.43 -11.78 -22.57
C GLN A 165 6.71 -10.35 -22.11
N LEU A 166 6.95 -9.46 -23.07
CA LEU A 166 7.17 -8.03 -22.81
C LEU A 166 5.93 -7.37 -22.19
N VAL A 167 4.74 -7.93 -22.45
CA VAL A 167 3.46 -7.37 -22.05
C VAL A 167 2.77 -8.31 -21.07
N LEU A 168 2.58 -7.85 -19.84
CA LEU A 168 1.92 -8.62 -18.79
C LEU A 168 0.42 -8.71 -19.07
N ARG A 169 -0.09 -9.94 -19.15
CA ARG A 169 -1.52 -10.23 -19.28
C ARG A 169 -2.03 -10.84 -17.98
N LEU A 170 -2.94 -10.14 -17.31
CA LEU A 170 -3.57 -10.63 -16.09
C LEU A 170 -4.79 -11.49 -16.43
N PRO A 171 -4.96 -12.69 -15.84
CA PRO A 171 -6.17 -13.46 -16.00
C PRO A 171 -7.36 -12.72 -15.38
N SER A 172 -8.52 -12.79 -16.05
CA SER A 172 -9.75 -12.18 -15.54
C SER A 172 -10.25 -12.96 -14.31
N GLY A 173 -10.24 -12.33 -13.14
CA GLY A 173 -10.94 -12.83 -11.95
C GLY A 173 -10.07 -13.24 -10.76
N VAL A 174 -8.84 -12.73 -10.61
CA VAL A 174 -7.99 -13.06 -9.45
C VAL A 174 -7.80 -11.83 -8.57
N VAL A 175 -8.73 -11.57 -7.65
CA VAL A 175 -8.49 -10.93 -6.33
C VAL A 175 -9.33 -11.67 -5.31
#